data_AF-A0A336MMA3-F1
#
_entry.id   AF-A0A336MMA3-F1
#
_cell.length_a   1.000
_cell.length_b   1.000
_cell.length_c   1.000
_cell.angle_alpha   90.00
_cell.angle_beta   90.00
_cell.angle_gamma   90.00
#
_symmetry.space_group_name_H-M   'P 1'
#
loop_
_entity.id
_entity.type
_entity.pdbx_description
1 polymer ?
#
loop_
_entity_poly.entity_id
_entity_poly.type
_entity_poly.pdbx_seq_one_letter_code
_entity_poly.pdbx_strand_id
1 'polypeptide(L)'
;MLKDENVVQKINKLHDLQSEIETHRVVYDRLDGTGRKLLSSLTSQEDAVMLQRRLDEMNQRWNHLKTKSIAIRNRLESNSEHWNALLLSLRELTEWVIRKDTELSTLGLGPVRGDAASLQKQLDDHKAFRRQLEDKRPIIESNLINGRQYVANEPPLSDTSDTEAIDSDSRYLSTDEQNRELTRSIRREVAKLSEQWNHLIGRSDNWQHRLDEYMTEKSYQIKLLDHV
;
A
#
# COMPACT_ATOMS: atom_id res chain seq x y z
N MET A 1 -14.83 8.08 -14.18
CA MET A 1 -13.59 7.66 -13.48
C MET A 1 -13.96 7.36 -12.03
N LEU A 2 -14.31 6.10 -11.72
CA LEU A 2 -14.85 5.66 -10.42
C LEU A 2 -14.29 4.26 -10.09
N LYS A 3 -12.99 4.10 -9.81
CA LYS A 3 -12.37 2.76 -9.87
C LYS A 3 -11.84 2.13 -8.58
N ASP A 4 -11.60 2.84 -7.48
CA ASP A 4 -10.93 2.21 -6.33
C ASP A 4 -11.75 2.02 -5.05
N GLU A 5 -12.92 2.65 -4.93
CA GLU A 5 -13.97 2.29 -3.92
C GLU A 5 -14.49 0.83 -4.11
N ASN A 6 -14.07 0.20 -5.21
CA ASN A 6 -14.62 -1.02 -5.76
C ASN A 6 -13.83 -2.28 -5.39
N VAL A 7 -12.60 -2.18 -4.87
CA VAL A 7 -11.67 -3.33 -4.82
C VAL A 7 -12.06 -4.33 -3.74
N VAL A 8 -12.13 -3.93 -2.46
CA VAL A 8 -12.51 -4.85 -1.37
C VAL A 8 -14.01 -5.17 -1.41
N GLN A 9 -14.83 -4.22 -1.87
CA GLN A 9 -16.23 -4.48 -2.20
C GLN A 9 -16.37 -5.61 -3.25
N LYS A 10 -15.52 -5.60 -4.29
CA LYS A 10 -15.44 -6.71 -5.25
C LYS A 10 -14.89 -7.97 -4.61
N ILE A 11 -13.94 -7.92 -3.67
CA ILE A 11 -13.44 -9.14 -2.99
C ILE A 11 -14.59 -9.83 -2.27
N ASN A 12 -15.36 -9.09 -1.47
CA ASN A 12 -16.48 -9.66 -0.71
C ASN A 12 -17.63 -10.09 -1.64
N LYS A 13 -17.99 -9.28 -2.65
CA LYS A 13 -18.96 -9.69 -3.68
C LYS A 13 -18.49 -10.91 -4.47
N LEU A 14 -17.19 -11.08 -4.69
CA LEU A 14 -16.64 -12.26 -5.34
C LEU A 14 -16.60 -13.46 -4.41
N HIS A 15 -16.40 -13.26 -3.10
CA HIS A 15 -16.53 -14.31 -2.11
C HIS A 15 -17.98 -14.81 -2.05
N ASP A 16 -18.94 -13.90 -2.03
CA ASP A 16 -20.37 -14.23 -2.10
C ASP A 16 -20.72 -14.88 -3.44
N LEU A 17 -20.21 -14.36 -4.57
CA LEU A 17 -20.39 -14.98 -5.89
C LEU A 17 -19.72 -16.36 -5.96
N GLN A 18 -18.58 -16.57 -5.31
CA GLN A 18 -17.92 -17.89 -5.27
C GLN A 18 -18.71 -18.86 -4.41
N SER A 19 -19.25 -18.40 -3.28
CA SER A 19 -20.18 -19.18 -2.45
C SER A 19 -21.43 -19.55 -3.26
N GLU A 20 -22.00 -18.60 -4.00
CA GLU A 20 -23.16 -18.82 -4.87
C GLU A 20 -22.82 -19.75 -6.05
N ILE A 21 -21.64 -19.63 -6.65
CA ILE A 21 -21.15 -20.58 -7.66
C ILE A 21 -21.00 -21.97 -7.02
N GLU A 22 -20.52 -22.09 -5.79
CA GLU A 22 -20.39 -23.39 -5.12
C GLU A 22 -21.75 -23.98 -4.72
N THR A 23 -22.75 -23.18 -4.34
CA THR A 23 -24.11 -23.68 -4.11
C THR A 23 -24.77 -24.16 -5.40
N HIS A 24 -24.57 -23.45 -6.51
CA HIS A 24 -25.09 -23.84 -7.83
C HIS A 24 -24.30 -24.98 -8.48
N ARG A 25 -23.09 -25.31 -7.98
CA ARG A 25 -22.31 -26.46 -8.43
C ARG A 25 -23.09 -27.75 -8.31
N VAL A 26 -23.84 -27.93 -7.23
CA VAL A 26 -24.68 -29.13 -7.02
C VAL A 26 -25.75 -29.25 -8.10
N VAL A 27 -26.34 -28.13 -8.52
CA VAL A 27 -27.34 -28.07 -9.59
C VAL A 27 -26.69 -28.38 -10.95
N TYR A 28 -25.53 -27.80 -11.22
CA TYR A 28 -24.73 -28.08 -12.42
C TYR A 28 -24.34 -29.57 -12.50
N ASP A 29 -23.76 -30.14 -11.44
CA ASP A 29 -23.31 -31.54 -11.39
C ASP A 29 -24.49 -32.50 -11.61
N ARG A 30 -25.67 -32.18 -11.04
CA ARG A 30 -26.90 -32.92 -11.27
C ARG A 30 -27.37 -32.83 -12.72
N LEU A 31 -27.35 -31.63 -13.32
CA LEU A 31 -27.81 -31.40 -14.69
C LEU A 31 -26.88 -32.06 -15.72
N ASP A 32 -25.56 -31.94 -15.56
CA ASP A 32 -24.57 -32.63 -16.40
C ASP A 32 -24.70 -34.15 -16.25
N GLY A 33 -24.85 -34.65 -15.02
CA GLY A 33 -25.06 -36.06 -14.75
C GLY A 33 -26.35 -36.63 -15.37
N THR A 34 -27.47 -35.92 -15.26
CA THR A 34 -28.73 -36.31 -15.90
C THR A 34 -28.64 -36.20 -17.42
N GLY A 35 -28.02 -35.15 -17.94
CA GLY A 35 -27.83 -34.95 -19.39
C GLY A 35 -27.00 -36.04 -20.03
N ARG A 36 -25.90 -36.46 -19.40
CA ARG A 36 -25.07 -37.58 -19.87
C ARG A 36 -25.81 -38.91 -19.87
N LYS A 37 -26.65 -39.17 -18.85
CA LYS A 37 -27.51 -40.35 -18.80
C LYS A 37 -28.53 -40.33 -19.94
N LEU A 38 -29.20 -39.19 -20.16
CA LEU A 38 -30.15 -39.04 -21.26
C LEU A 38 -29.47 -39.27 -22.62
N LEU A 39 -28.29 -38.68 -22.83
CA LEU A 39 -27.49 -38.88 -24.04
C LEU A 39 -27.23 -40.37 -24.32
N SER A 40 -26.91 -41.17 -23.30
CA SER A 40 -26.68 -42.61 -23.45
C SER A 40 -27.93 -43.43 -23.79
N SER A 41 -29.12 -42.88 -23.55
CA SER A 41 -30.42 -43.54 -23.80
C SER A 41 -31.08 -43.12 -25.12
N LEU A 42 -30.56 -42.10 -25.80
CA LEU A 42 -31.11 -41.62 -27.07
C LEU A 42 -30.82 -42.61 -28.19
N THR A 43 -31.86 -42.97 -28.94
CA THR A 43 -31.78 -43.81 -30.14
C THR A 43 -31.61 -43.00 -31.42
N SER A 44 -31.97 -41.71 -31.39
CA SER A 44 -31.81 -40.76 -32.48
C SER A 44 -30.41 -40.14 -32.44
N GLN A 45 -29.64 -40.33 -33.51
CA GLN A 45 -28.30 -39.79 -33.64
C GLN A 45 -28.29 -38.25 -33.69
N GLU A 46 -29.30 -37.65 -34.32
CA GLU A 46 -29.43 -36.19 -34.42
C GLU A 46 -29.68 -35.56 -33.05
N ASP A 47 -30.61 -36.13 -32.29
CA ASP A 47 -30.94 -35.67 -30.92
C ASP A 47 -29.74 -35.84 -29.98
N ALA A 48 -28.99 -36.94 -30.13
CA ALA A 48 -27.78 -37.19 -29.35
C ALA A 48 -26.70 -36.13 -29.62
N VAL A 49 -26.46 -35.80 -30.91
CA VAL A 49 -25.49 -34.75 -31.28
C VAL A 49 -25.93 -33.38 -30.76
N MET A 50 -27.22 -33.06 -30.85
CA MET A 50 -27.76 -31.78 -30.35
C MET A 50 -27.63 -31.67 -28.82
N LEU A 51 -27.94 -32.73 -28.08
CA LEU A 51 -27.82 -32.75 -26.63
C LEU A 51 -26.36 -32.68 -26.17
N GLN A 52 -25.46 -33.43 -26.82
CA GLN A 52 -24.02 -33.37 -26.55
C GLN A 52 -23.50 -31.94 -26.71
N ARG A 53 -23.83 -31.27 -27.82
CA ARG A 53 -23.43 -29.87 -28.04
C ARG A 53 -23.93 -28.93 -26.94
N ARG A 54 -25.19 -29.08 -26.50
CA ARG A 54 -25.74 -28.25 -25.41
C ARG A 54 -25.06 -28.48 -24.07
N LEU A 55 -24.71 -29.73 -23.75
CA LEU A 55 -23.95 -30.07 -22.55
C LEU A 55 -22.53 -29.50 -22.61
N ASP A 56 -21.87 -29.58 -23.76
CA ASP A 56 -20.53 -29.00 -23.95
C ASP A 56 -20.56 -27.48 -23.83
N GLU A 57 -21.54 -26.80 -24.43
CA GLU A 57 -21.71 -25.34 -24.29
C GLU A 57 -21.97 -24.93 -22.84
N MET A 58 -22.80 -25.68 -22.10
CA MET A 58 -23.06 -25.46 -20.68
C MET A 58 -21.77 -25.64 -19.84
N ASN A 59 -21.05 -26.74 -20.06
CA ASN A 59 -19.80 -27.05 -19.36
C ASN A 59 -18.72 -25.99 -19.65
N GLN A 60 -18.62 -25.52 -20.88
CA GLN A 60 -17.73 -24.41 -21.24
C GLN A 60 -18.10 -23.12 -20.50
N ARG A 61 -19.37 -22.73 -20.50
CA ARG A 61 -19.83 -21.51 -19.80
C ARG A 61 -19.61 -21.59 -18.29
N TRP A 62 -19.87 -22.75 -17.69
CA TRP A 62 -19.63 -23.00 -16.27
C TRP A 62 -18.15 -22.86 -15.91
N ASN A 63 -17.27 -23.54 -16.63
CA ASN A 63 -15.82 -23.47 -16.39
C ASN A 63 -15.29 -22.04 -16.60
N HIS A 64 -15.75 -21.34 -17.64
CA HIS A 64 -15.37 -19.95 -17.90
C HIS A 64 -15.77 -19.01 -16.77
N LEU A 65 -17.00 -19.15 -16.25
CA LEU A 65 -17.49 -18.37 -15.11
C LEU A 65 -16.62 -18.60 -13.88
N LYS A 66 -16.35 -19.87 -13.55
CA LYS A 66 -15.50 -20.26 -12.41
C LYS A 66 -14.09 -19.69 -12.53
N THR A 67 -13.43 -19.88 -13.68
CA THR A 67 -12.07 -19.38 -13.91
C THR A 67 -12.00 -17.86 -13.84
N LYS A 68 -12.95 -17.15 -14.46
CA LYS A 68 -13.01 -15.69 -14.37
C LYS A 68 -13.21 -15.21 -12.94
N SER A 69 -14.12 -15.83 -12.18
CA SER A 69 -14.38 -15.48 -10.79
C SER A 69 -13.12 -15.60 -9.91
N ILE A 70 -12.40 -16.72 -10.03
CA ILE A 70 -11.13 -16.94 -9.31
C ILE A 70 -10.07 -15.92 -9.73
N ALA A 71 -9.93 -15.65 -11.02
CA ALA A 71 -8.93 -14.71 -11.53
C ALA A 71 -9.18 -13.27 -11.03
N ILE A 72 -10.44 -12.83 -10.96
CA ILE A 72 -10.77 -11.49 -10.44
C ILE A 72 -10.51 -11.45 -8.92
N ARG A 73 -10.89 -12.49 -8.16
CA ARG A 73 -10.62 -12.55 -6.71
C ARG A 73 -9.13 -12.42 -6.43
N ASN A 74 -8.31 -13.27 -7.03
CA ASN A 74 -6.86 -13.28 -6.81
C ASN A 74 -6.22 -11.91 -7.12
N ARG A 75 -6.69 -11.23 -8.18
CA ARG A 75 -6.19 -9.88 -8.53
C ARG A 75 -6.53 -8.84 -7.46
N LEU A 76 -7.71 -8.94 -6.86
CA LEU A 76 -8.14 -7.96 -5.86
C LEU A 76 -7.54 -8.24 -4.49
N GLU A 77 -7.43 -9.50 -4.08
CA GLU A 77 -6.72 -9.91 -2.86
C GLU A 77 -5.26 -9.44 -2.93
N SER A 78 -4.57 -9.71 -4.05
CA SER A 78 -3.20 -9.23 -4.27
C SER A 78 -3.11 -7.70 -4.19
N ASN A 79 -4.10 -6.97 -4.71
CA ASN A 79 -4.14 -5.52 -4.59
C ASN A 79 -4.37 -5.05 -3.14
N SER A 80 -5.26 -5.72 -2.38
CA SER A 80 -5.49 -5.42 -0.96
C SER A 80 -4.25 -5.68 -0.10
N GLU A 81 -3.59 -6.82 -0.30
CA GLU A 81 -2.34 -7.16 0.37
C GLU A 81 -1.24 -6.12 0.08
N HIS A 82 -1.16 -5.66 -1.17
CA HIS A 82 -0.21 -4.63 -1.58
C HIS A 82 -0.40 -3.32 -0.78
N TRP A 83 -1.62 -2.82 -0.64
CA TRP A 83 -1.88 -1.58 0.10
C TRP A 83 -1.72 -1.73 1.62
N ASN A 84 -2.03 -2.90 2.18
CA ASN A 84 -1.74 -3.17 3.58
C ASN A 84 -0.24 -3.25 3.85
N ALA A 85 0.54 -3.85 2.94
CA ALA A 85 2.00 -3.85 3.02
C ALA A 85 2.59 -2.44 2.93
N LEU A 86 2.03 -1.58 2.06
CA LEU A 86 2.42 -0.16 1.99
C LEU A 86 2.15 0.56 3.31
N LEU A 87 0.96 0.37 3.90
CA LEU A 87 0.63 0.98 5.20
C LEU A 87 1.60 0.54 6.30
N LEU A 88 1.96 -0.75 6.36
CA LEU A 88 2.95 -1.25 7.30
C LEU A 88 4.33 -0.59 7.07
N SER A 89 4.79 -0.54 5.81
CA SER A 89 6.08 0.06 5.47
C SER A 89 6.12 1.55 5.83
N LEU A 90 5.05 2.30 5.60
CA LEU A 90 4.95 3.71 6.01
C LEU A 90 5.10 3.89 7.53
N ARG A 91 4.50 3.00 8.33
CA ARG A 91 4.62 3.03 9.80
C ARG A 91 6.03 2.71 10.27
N GLU A 92 6.64 1.66 9.72
CA GLU A 92 8.03 1.26 10.03
C GLU A 92 9.02 2.36 9.69
N LEU A 93 8.84 3.01 8.53
CA LEU A 93 9.66 4.15 8.12
C LEU A 93 9.46 5.35 9.05
N THR A 94 8.22 5.62 9.47
CA THR A 94 7.93 6.69 10.44
C THR A 94 8.65 6.44 11.76
N GLU A 95 8.59 5.22 12.29
CA GLU A 95 9.32 4.84 13.51
C GLU A 95 10.84 4.95 13.32
N TRP A 96 11.35 4.58 12.15
CA TRP A 96 12.76 4.75 11.83
C TRP A 96 13.17 6.23 11.84
N VAL A 97 12.38 7.12 11.23
CA VAL A 97 12.65 8.56 11.21
C VAL A 97 12.63 9.14 12.63
N ILE A 98 11.64 8.77 13.45
CA ILE A 98 11.55 9.23 14.86
C ILE A 98 12.78 8.79 15.66
N ARG A 99 13.23 7.54 15.49
CA ARG A 99 14.45 7.05 16.15
C ARG A 99 15.68 7.83 15.70
N LYS A 100 15.80 8.14 14.41
CA LYS A 100 16.93 8.93 13.88
C LYS A 100 16.89 10.37 14.34
N ASP A 101 15.72 10.97 14.51
CA ASP A 101 15.60 12.30 15.08
C ASP A 101 16.02 12.35 16.56
N THR A 102 15.69 11.29 17.31
CA THR A 102 16.14 11.12 18.70
C THR A 102 17.66 10.95 18.77
N GLU A 103 18.23 10.10 17.93
CA GLU A 103 19.68 9.94 17.79
C GLU A 103 20.37 11.26 17.41
N LEU A 104 19.83 11.99 16.45
CA LEU A 104 20.33 13.30 16.05
C LEU A 104 20.30 14.30 17.22
N SER A 105 19.25 14.26 18.04
CA SER A 105 19.21 15.06 19.27
C SER A 105 20.37 14.69 20.20
N THR A 106 20.66 13.40 20.40
CA THR A 106 21.80 13.00 21.24
C THR A 106 23.15 13.40 20.68
N LEU A 107 23.34 13.33 19.36
CA LEU A 107 24.60 13.70 18.69
C LEU A 107 24.80 15.22 18.59
N GLY A 108 23.72 15.97 18.33
CA GLY A 108 23.75 17.42 18.07
C GLY A 108 23.68 18.33 19.30
N LEU A 109 23.48 17.76 20.51
CA LEU A 109 23.44 18.47 21.80
C LEU A 109 24.82 18.88 22.33
N GLY A 110 25.92 18.42 21.72
CA GLY A 110 27.26 18.82 22.12
C GLY A 110 27.58 20.29 21.79
N PRO A 111 28.34 21.01 22.63
CA PRO A 111 28.94 22.27 22.20
C PRO A 111 29.89 22.00 21.02
N VAL A 112 29.69 22.72 19.91
CA VAL A 112 30.64 22.70 18.77
C VAL A 112 32.00 23.29 19.19
N ARG A 113 32.03 24.04 20.29
CA ARG A 113 33.22 24.69 20.89
C ARG A 113 34.11 23.74 21.71
N GLY A 114 34.21 22.47 21.32
CA GLY A 114 35.11 21.50 21.94
C GLY A 114 36.57 21.64 21.46
N ASP A 115 37.45 20.78 21.97
CA ASP A 115 38.80 20.62 21.41
C ASP A 115 38.77 20.04 19.97
N ALA A 116 39.93 20.02 19.30
CA ALA A 116 40.02 19.56 17.91
C ALA A 116 39.55 18.10 17.73
N ALA A 117 39.79 17.25 18.74
CA ALA A 117 39.35 15.85 18.73
C ALA A 117 37.83 15.72 18.80
N SER A 118 37.17 16.51 19.66
CA SER A 118 35.71 16.54 19.78
C SER A 118 35.04 17.06 18.51
N LEU A 119 35.63 18.07 17.85
CA LEU A 119 35.14 18.58 16.57
C LEU A 119 35.26 17.54 15.44
N GLN A 120 36.41 16.88 15.35
CA GLN A 120 36.61 15.81 14.36
C GLN A 120 35.60 14.68 14.55
N LYS A 121 35.35 14.29 15.80
CA LYS A 121 34.31 13.30 16.12
C LYS A 121 32.93 13.76 15.66
N GLN A 122 32.52 15.01 15.91
CA GLN A 122 31.22 15.53 15.46
C GLN A 122 31.10 15.53 13.93
N LEU A 123 32.18 15.84 13.21
CA LEU A 123 32.22 15.76 11.74
C LEU A 123 32.03 14.32 11.24
N ASP A 124 32.72 13.37 11.86
CA ASP A 124 32.63 11.95 11.50
C ASP A 124 31.24 11.38 11.81
N ASP A 125 30.69 11.70 12.99
CA ASP A 125 29.33 11.32 13.41
C ASP A 125 28.28 11.90 12.45
N HIS A 126 28.41 13.19 12.07
CA HIS A 126 27.52 13.84 11.11
C HIS A 126 27.59 13.19 9.73
N LYS A 127 28.80 12.92 9.23
CA LYS A 127 29.00 12.26 7.93
C LYS A 127 28.40 10.85 7.91
N ALA A 128 28.59 10.09 8.98
CA ALA A 128 27.99 8.77 9.13
C ALA A 128 26.45 8.85 9.18
N PHE A 129 25.91 9.82 9.92
CA PHE A 129 24.48 10.07 10.01
C PHE A 129 23.88 10.43 8.64
N ARG A 130 24.49 11.37 7.91
CA ARG A 130 24.04 11.76 6.57
C ARG A 130 24.03 10.58 5.61
N ARG A 131 25.06 9.73 5.64
CA ARG A 131 25.09 8.53 4.79
C ARG A 131 23.89 7.62 5.04
N GLN A 132 23.50 7.42 6.29
CA GLN A 132 22.32 6.62 6.63
C GLN A 132 21.01 7.24 6.12
N LEU A 133 20.90 8.58 6.13
CA LEU A 133 19.76 9.29 5.54
C LEU A 133 19.71 9.10 4.02
N GLU A 134 20.84 9.26 3.33
CA GLU A 134 20.95 9.06 1.88
C GLU A 134 20.59 7.63 1.48
N ASP A 135 21.05 6.63 2.23
CA ASP A 135 20.74 5.22 2.00
C ASP A 135 19.24 4.91 2.19
N LYS A 136 18.53 5.67 3.05
CA LYS A 136 17.09 5.49 3.27
C LYS A 136 16.18 6.37 2.43
N ARG A 137 16.67 7.49 1.90
CA ARG A 137 15.92 8.42 1.05
C ARG A 137 15.12 7.71 -0.06
N PRO A 138 15.69 6.84 -0.91
CA PRO A 138 14.92 6.25 -2.02
C PRO A 138 13.75 5.40 -1.54
N ILE A 139 13.87 4.75 -0.37
CA ILE A 139 12.82 3.92 0.20
C ILE A 139 11.69 4.80 0.73
N ILE A 140 12.02 5.89 1.42
CA ILE A 140 11.06 6.86 1.94
C ILE A 140 10.31 7.53 0.79
N GLU A 141 11.04 8.05 -0.21
CA GLU A 141 10.44 8.73 -1.36
C GLU A 141 9.53 7.79 -2.15
N SER A 142 9.96 6.56 -2.41
CA SER A 142 9.13 5.55 -3.10
C SER A 142 7.83 5.27 -2.34
N ASN A 143 7.89 5.05 -1.02
CA ASN A 143 6.69 4.80 -0.21
C ASN A 143 5.76 6.03 -0.15
N LEU A 144 6.32 7.24 -0.05
CA LEU A 144 5.53 8.48 -0.09
C LEU A 144 4.85 8.67 -1.46
N ILE A 145 5.54 8.39 -2.56
CA ILE A 145 4.97 8.45 -3.91
C ILE A 145 3.82 7.44 -4.04
N ASN A 146 4.05 6.17 -3.67
CA ASN A 146 3.04 5.12 -3.75
C ASN A 146 1.81 5.47 -2.89
N GLY A 147 2.03 5.97 -1.67
CA GLY A 147 0.94 6.40 -0.78
C GLY A 147 0.16 7.60 -1.32
N ARG A 148 0.85 8.59 -1.91
CA ARG A 148 0.19 9.74 -2.57
C ARG A 148 -0.60 9.32 -3.80
N GLN A 149 -0.08 8.41 -4.61
CA GLN A 149 -0.79 7.87 -5.77
C GLN A 149 -2.04 7.12 -5.34
N TYR A 150 -1.96 6.28 -4.31
CA TYR A 150 -3.13 5.62 -3.74
C TYR A 150 -4.21 6.62 -3.32
N VAL A 151 -3.83 7.65 -2.55
CA VAL A 151 -4.76 8.70 -2.09
C VAL A 151 -5.31 9.54 -3.25
N ALA A 152 -4.51 9.85 -4.26
CA ALA A 152 -4.92 10.66 -5.41
C ALA A 152 -5.87 9.91 -6.36
N ASN A 153 -5.75 8.59 -6.41
CA ASN A 153 -6.66 7.73 -7.17
C ASN A 153 -8.00 7.49 -6.44
N GLU A 154 -8.13 7.92 -5.17
CA GLU A 154 -9.37 7.83 -4.41
C GLU A 154 -10.35 8.95 -4.82
N PRO A 155 -11.65 8.64 -5.04
CA PRO A 155 -12.66 9.69 -5.22
C PRO A 155 -12.69 10.60 -3.98
N PRO A 156 -12.85 11.93 -4.14
CA PRO A 156 -13.14 12.79 -3.00
C PRO A 156 -14.40 12.28 -2.31
N LEU A 157 -14.40 12.22 -0.98
CA LEU A 157 -15.57 11.87 -0.17
C LEU A 157 -16.74 12.74 -0.62
N SER A 158 -17.62 12.16 -1.44
CA SER A 158 -18.82 12.84 -1.91
C SER A 158 -19.83 12.75 -0.79
N ASP A 159 -20.18 13.90 -0.22
CA ASP A 159 -21.26 14.07 0.72
C ASP A 159 -22.60 13.92 -0.04
N THR A 160 -22.92 12.69 -0.46
CA THR A 160 -24.27 12.34 -0.92
C THR A 160 -24.95 11.59 0.20
N SER A 161 -25.13 12.27 1.33
CA SER A 161 -26.34 12.10 2.13
C SER A 161 -27.49 12.59 1.25
N ASP A 162 -28.01 11.72 0.39
CA ASP A 162 -29.33 11.77 -0.24
C ASP A 162 -29.36 10.73 -1.37
N THR A 163 -29.32 9.45 -1.01
CA THR A 163 -29.82 8.41 -1.91
C THR A 163 -30.53 7.38 -1.07
N GLU A 164 -31.81 7.25 -1.35
CA GLU A 164 -32.81 6.50 -0.61
C GLU A 164 -32.30 5.10 -0.22
N ALA A 165 -32.42 4.81 1.09
CA ALA A 165 -32.10 3.53 1.67
C ALA A 165 -33.06 2.46 1.11
N ILE A 166 -32.59 1.70 0.13
CA ILE A 166 -33.21 0.45 -0.30
C ILE A 166 -32.23 -0.67 0.05
N ASP A 167 -32.57 -1.39 1.11
CA ASP A 167 -32.07 -2.74 1.48
C ASP A 167 -30.55 -2.95 1.36
N SER A 168 -29.77 -2.08 2.01
CA SER A 168 -28.31 -2.24 2.09
C SER A 168 -27.95 -3.24 3.19
N ASP A 169 -27.59 -4.47 2.80
CA ASP A 169 -27.07 -5.52 3.70
C ASP A 169 -25.93 -4.97 4.58
N SER A 170 -26.03 -5.20 5.89
CA SER A 170 -25.14 -4.66 6.94
C SER A 170 -23.64 -4.97 6.68
N ARG A 171 -23.36 -6.04 5.93
CA ARG A 171 -22.02 -6.41 5.45
C ARG A 171 -21.39 -5.37 4.51
N TYR A 172 -22.19 -4.65 3.72
CA TYR A 172 -21.70 -3.63 2.80
C TYR A 172 -21.22 -2.38 3.52
N LEU A 173 -21.98 -1.91 4.51
CA LEU A 173 -21.58 -0.77 5.34
C LEU A 173 -20.28 -1.04 6.11
N SER A 174 -20.10 -2.26 6.60
CA SER A 174 -18.86 -2.68 7.31
C SER A 174 -17.62 -2.66 6.40
N THR A 175 -17.76 -3.09 5.14
CA THR A 175 -16.64 -3.18 4.19
C THR A 175 -16.24 -1.80 3.64
N ASP A 176 -17.21 -0.95 3.35
CA ASP A 176 -16.96 0.43 2.93
C ASP A 176 -16.28 1.22 4.05
N GLU A 177 -16.66 0.99 5.30
CA GLU A 177 -16.00 1.60 6.45
C GLU A 177 -14.54 1.13 6.59
N GLN A 178 -14.25 -0.15 6.37
CA GLN A 178 -12.88 -0.68 6.39
C GLN A 178 -11.99 -0.07 5.30
N ASN A 179 -12.50 0.10 4.07
CA ASN A 179 -11.75 0.75 2.99
C ASN A 179 -11.48 2.22 3.30
N ARG A 180 -12.51 2.93 3.77
CA ARG A 180 -12.37 4.33 4.17
C ARG A 180 -11.35 4.48 5.30
N GLU A 181 -11.33 3.54 6.25
CA GLU A 181 -10.33 3.53 7.32
C GLU A 181 -8.92 3.21 6.81
N LEU A 182 -8.77 2.29 5.85
CA LEU A 182 -7.48 2.02 5.21
C LEU A 182 -6.96 3.28 4.50
N THR A 183 -7.81 3.98 3.73
CA THR A 183 -7.36 5.20 3.07
C THR A 183 -7.07 6.33 4.04
N ARG A 184 -7.91 6.54 5.05
CA ARG A 184 -7.62 7.49 6.14
C ARG A 184 -6.29 7.16 6.82
N SER A 185 -6.00 5.88 7.02
CA SER A 185 -4.75 5.42 7.62
C SER A 185 -3.55 5.71 6.73
N ILE A 186 -3.59 5.33 5.44
CA ILE A 186 -2.52 5.61 4.48
C ILE A 186 -2.31 7.11 4.34
N ARG A 187 -3.37 7.91 4.21
CA ARG A 187 -3.28 9.37 4.11
C ARG A 187 -2.60 9.99 5.33
N ARG A 188 -2.97 9.55 6.54
CA ARG A 188 -2.35 10.00 7.81
C ARG A 188 -0.88 9.62 7.87
N GLU A 189 -0.53 8.37 7.56
CA GLU A 189 0.86 7.92 7.63
C GLU A 189 1.75 8.57 6.55
N VAL A 190 1.23 8.81 5.35
CA VAL A 190 1.94 9.58 4.31
C VAL A 190 2.23 11.01 4.79
N ALA A 191 1.24 11.69 5.36
CA ALA A 191 1.43 13.05 5.88
C ALA A 191 2.47 13.07 7.02
N LYS A 192 2.32 12.15 7.99
CA LYS A 192 3.20 12.01 9.14
C LYS A 192 4.63 11.69 8.73
N LEU A 193 4.85 10.68 7.89
CA LEU A 193 6.17 10.31 7.40
C LEU A 193 6.83 11.48 6.66
N SER A 194 6.07 12.17 5.79
CA SER A 194 6.58 13.31 5.04
C SER A 194 7.01 14.46 5.96
N GLU A 195 6.23 14.78 6.99
CA GLU A 195 6.55 15.82 7.96
C GLU A 195 7.80 15.46 8.77
N GLN A 196 7.83 14.26 9.35
CA GLN A 196 8.94 13.78 10.17
C GLN A 196 10.23 13.70 9.35
N TRP A 197 10.15 13.22 8.10
CA TRP A 197 11.30 13.13 7.20
C TRP A 197 11.86 14.52 6.89
N ASN A 198 11.02 15.48 6.49
CA ASN A 198 11.45 16.84 6.21
C ASN A 198 12.05 17.52 7.43
N HIS A 199 11.46 17.29 8.62
CA HIS A 199 12.00 17.80 9.88
C HIS A 199 13.41 17.25 10.17
N LEU A 200 13.59 15.94 10.02
CA LEU A 200 14.87 15.27 10.24
C LEU A 200 15.96 15.78 9.27
N ILE A 201 15.62 15.92 7.98
CA ILE A 201 16.54 16.49 6.99
C ILE A 201 16.93 17.93 7.38
N GLY A 202 15.95 18.78 7.70
CA GLY A 202 16.22 20.16 8.09
C GLY A 202 17.11 20.27 9.33
N ARG A 203 16.93 19.39 10.32
CA ARG A 203 17.81 19.32 11.50
C ARG A 203 19.21 18.84 11.17
N SER A 204 19.35 17.86 10.28
CA SER A 204 20.65 17.38 9.81
C SER A 204 21.42 18.46 9.04
N ASP A 205 20.73 19.26 8.24
CA ASP A 205 21.29 20.39 7.51
C ASP A 205 21.70 21.52 8.45
N ASN A 206 20.89 21.82 9.47
CA ASN A 206 21.28 22.78 10.51
C ASN A 206 22.55 22.33 11.26
N TRP A 207 22.67 21.03 11.58
CA TRP A 207 23.88 20.51 12.20
C TRP A 207 25.11 20.67 11.29
N GLN A 208 24.99 20.40 9.99
CA GLN A 208 26.05 20.68 9.02
C GLN A 208 26.46 22.16 9.04
N HIS A 209 25.48 23.06 8.95
CA HIS A 209 25.75 24.49 8.90
C HIS A 209 26.52 24.98 10.12
N ARG A 210 26.12 24.55 11.32
CA ARG A 210 26.83 24.86 12.58
C ARG A 210 28.28 24.36 12.59
N LEU A 211 28.53 23.17 12.01
CA LEU A 211 29.89 22.63 11.88
C LEU A 211 30.72 23.45 10.89
N ASP A 212 30.14 23.83 9.75
CA ASP A 212 30.82 24.62 8.72
C ASP A 212 31.16 26.04 9.19
N GLU A 213 30.25 26.71 9.90
CA GLU A 213 30.48 28.03 10.49
C GLU A 213 31.66 27.99 11.48
N TYR A 214 31.69 27.00 12.37
CA TYR A 214 32.77 26.87 13.35
C TYR A 214 34.12 26.56 12.70
N MET A 215 34.15 25.68 11.69
CA MET A 215 35.36 25.39 10.92
C MET A 215 35.89 26.64 10.21
N THR A 216 34.98 27.46 9.69
CA THR A 216 35.31 28.73 9.04
C THR A 216 35.89 29.73 10.04
N GLU A 217 35.27 29.91 11.21
CA GLU A 217 35.74 30.79 12.27
C GLU A 217 37.14 30.39 12.78
N LYS A 218 37.37 29.10 13.05
CA LYS A 218 38.68 28.55 13.43
C LYS A 218 39.74 28.82 12.37
N SER A 219 39.38 28.66 11.09
CA SER A 219 40.31 28.92 9.97
C SER A 219 40.72 30.39 9.88
N TYR A 220 39.81 31.32 10.20
CA TYR A 220 40.14 32.75 10.28
C TYR A 220 41.01 33.09 11.49
N GLN A 221 40.75 32.49 12.66
CA GLN A 221 41.57 32.72 13.86
C GLN A 221 43.02 32.25 13.68
N ILE A 222 43.26 31.11 13.03
CA ILE A 222 44.61 30.62 12.73
C ILE A 222 45.34 31.60 11.80
N LYS A 223 44.68 32.07 10.73
CA LYS A 223 45.27 33.04 9.80
C LYS A 223 45.62 34.39 10.46
N LEU A 224 44.82 34.84 11.43
CA LEU A 224 45.09 36.07 12.19
C LEU A 224 46.26 35.92 13.16
N LEU A 225 46.46 34.73 13.73
CA LEU A 225 47.60 34.43 14.61
C LEU A 225 48.91 34.26 13.84
N ASP A 226 48.86 33.78 12.59
CA ASP A 226 50.04 33.66 11.73
C ASP A 226 50.50 34.99 11.11
N HIS A 227 49.80 36.10 11.35
CA HIS A 227 50.08 37.45 10.81
C HIS A 227 50.48 38.48 11.88
N VAL A 228 50.76 38.04 13.12
CA VAL A 228 51.30 38.83 14.23
C VAL A 228 52.70 38.32 14.59
#